data_AF-A0A7S2S360-F1
#
_entry.id   AF-A0A7S2S360-F1
#
_cell.length_a   1.000
_cell.length_b   1.000
_cell.length_c   1.000
_cell.angle_alpha   90.00
_cell.angle_beta   90.00
_cell.angle_gamma   90.00
#
_symmetry.space_group_name_H-M   'P 1'
#
loop_
_entity.id
_entity.type
_entity.pdbx_description
1 polymer ?
#
loop_
_entity_poly.entity_id
_entity_poly.type
_entity_poly.pdbx_seq_one_letter_code
_entity_poly.pdbx_strand_id
1 'polypeptide(L)'
;EAETGEQRTARTMRDTEWETQTCIYGYPLQGAWGKHDDGCQLTNAARTHQGTVLSTVDTFGRMRLWRYPCIGADAACAEYRAHGGGCSNAVFLIDDQTLLTTGEL
;
A
#
# COMPACT_ATOMS: atom_id res chain seq x y z
N GLU A 1 12.52 20.04 2.75
CA GLU A 1 13.82 19.33 2.65
C GLU A 1 13.98 18.65 1.30
N ALA A 2 14.34 19.44 0.29
CA ALA A 2 15.01 19.04 -0.95
C ALA A 2 15.58 20.34 -1.57
N GLU A 3 16.25 21.15 -0.76
CA GLU A 3 16.59 22.53 -1.12
C GLU A 3 17.86 22.62 -1.98
N THR A 4 18.69 21.58 -2.00
CA THR A 4 19.99 21.60 -2.67
C THR A 4 20.01 20.91 -4.04
N GLY A 5 18.93 20.20 -4.42
CA GLY A 5 18.89 19.40 -5.65
C GLY A 5 19.86 18.21 -5.70
N GLU A 6 20.53 17.91 -4.58
CA GLU A 6 21.53 16.85 -4.51
C GLU A 6 20.89 15.47 -4.46
N GLN A 7 21.35 14.56 -5.32
CA GLN A 7 20.84 13.19 -5.37
C GLN A 7 21.31 12.41 -4.14
N ARG A 8 20.37 12.00 -3.29
CA ARG A 8 20.64 11.10 -2.16
C ARG A 8 20.75 9.64 -2.63
N THR A 9 21.61 8.88 -1.97
CA THR A 9 21.77 7.44 -2.27
C THR A 9 20.69 6.61 -1.59
N ALA A 10 20.42 5.40 -2.11
CA ALA A 10 19.49 4.48 -1.45
C ALA A 10 19.91 4.13 -0.01
N ARG A 11 21.22 4.01 0.26
CA ARG A 11 21.74 3.71 1.60
C ARG A 11 21.40 4.79 2.61
N THR A 12 21.46 6.06 2.21
CA THR A 12 21.19 7.21 3.10
C THR A 12 19.70 7.44 3.34
N MET A 13 18.82 6.80 2.57
CA MET A 13 17.37 6.94 2.68
C MET A 13 16.69 5.70 3.29
N ARG A 14 17.47 4.69 3.69
CA ARG A 14 16.94 3.38 4.11
C ARG A 14 16.09 3.42 5.38
N ASP A 15 16.43 4.34 6.28
CA ASP A 15 15.80 4.53 7.59
C ASP A 15 14.92 5.80 7.60
N THR A 16 14.62 6.38 6.42
CA THR A 16 13.72 7.53 6.30
C THR A 16 12.30 7.13 6.70
N GLU A 17 11.74 7.86 7.66
CA GLU A 17 10.32 7.76 7.98
C GLU A 17 9.52 8.56 6.95
N TRP A 18 8.85 7.84 6.05
CA TRP A 18 7.99 8.46 5.04
C TRP A 18 6.64 8.84 5.65
N GLU A 19 6.13 10.01 5.25
CA GLU A 19 4.81 10.49 5.69
C GLU A 19 3.69 9.54 5.25
N THR A 20 3.72 9.12 3.99
CA THR A 20 2.71 8.24 3.40
C THR A 20 3.33 7.02 2.73
N GLN A 21 2.60 5.91 2.73
CA GLN A 21 2.96 4.72 1.95
C GLN A 21 1.98 4.56 0.78
N THR A 22 2.15 5.36 -0.28
CA THR A 22 1.38 5.25 -1.53
C THR A 22 2.08 4.42 -2.60
N CYS A 23 3.41 4.38 -2.56
CA CYS A 23 4.22 3.54 -3.41
C CYS A 23 4.05 2.07 -3.05
N ILE A 24 3.59 1.27 -4.02
CA ILE A 24 3.46 -0.19 -3.92
C ILE A 24 4.82 -0.92 -3.85
N TYR A 25 5.90 -0.23 -4.20
CA TYR A 25 7.26 -0.76 -4.09
C TYR A 25 7.95 -0.14 -2.88
N GLY A 26 8.06 -0.92 -1.81
CA GLY A 26 8.72 -0.50 -0.58
C GLY A 26 8.96 -1.67 0.37
N TYR A 27 10.10 -1.63 1.06
CA TYR A 27 10.46 -2.64 2.06
C TYR A 27 9.36 -2.85 3.14
N PRO A 28 8.68 -1.81 3.65
CA PRO A 28 7.65 -1.97 4.69
C PRO A 28 6.39 -2.71 4.25
N LEU A 29 6.20 -2.98 2.95
CA LEU A 29 5.04 -3.72 2.46
C LEU A 29 5.38 -4.94 1.59
N GLN A 30 6.63 -5.39 1.61
CA GLN A 30 7.06 -6.52 0.77
C GLN A 30 6.20 -7.78 0.98
N GLY A 31 5.68 -8.01 2.19
CA GLY A 31 4.82 -9.16 2.50
C GLY A 31 3.44 -9.10 1.84
N ALA A 32 3.01 -7.94 1.35
CA ALA A 32 1.80 -7.83 0.52
C ALA A 32 2.00 -8.47 -0.87
N TRP A 33 3.25 -8.67 -1.28
CA TRP A 33 3.64 -9.40 -2.49
C TRP A 33 4.00 -10.85 -2.10
N GLY A 34 3.35 -11.85 -2.67
CA GLY A 34 3.85 -13.24 -2.58
C GLY A 34 2.82 -14.34 -2.34
N LYS A 35 1.66 -14.07 -1.72
CA LYS A 35 0.66 -15.12 -1.45
C LYS A 35 -0.45 -15.22 -2.50
N HIS A 36 -0.62 -14.19 -3.30
CA HIS A 36 -1.76 -14.03 -4.21
C HIS A 36 -1.32 -13.73 -5.64
N ASP A 37 -0.27 -14.40 -6.11
CA ASP A 37 0.16 -14.30 -7.51
C ASP A 37 -0.76 -15.13 -8.41
N ASP A 38 -2.00 -14.68 -8.51
CA ASP A 38 -2.99 -15.17 -9.47
C ASP A 38 -2.98 -14.34 -10.77
N GLY A 39 -1.87 -13.64 -11.02
CA GLY A 39 -1.70 -12.71 -12.14
C GLY A 39 -2.22 -11.29 -11.88
N CYS A 40 -2.84 -11.02 -10.71
CA CYS A 40 -3.21 -9.65 -10.37
C CYS A 40 -1.98 -8.76 -10.14
N GLN A 41 -2.12 -7.47 -10.44
CA GLN A 41 -1.09 -6.47 -10.13
C GLN A 41 -1.62 -5.50 -9.09
N LEU A 42 -0.82 -5.18 -8.07
CA LEU A 42 -1.14 -4.10 -7.17
C LEU A 42 -1.10 -2.78 -7.94
N THR A 43 -2.13 -1.97 -7.78
CA THR A 43 -2.26 -0.67 -8.46
C THR A 43 -1.98 0.48 -7.51
N ASN A 44 -2.28 0.31 -6.22
CA ASN A 44 -2.09 1.34 -5.20
C ASN A 44 -1.92 0.72 -3.80
N ALA A 45 -1.26 1.46 -2.91
CA ALA A 45 -1.17 1.17 -1.49
C ALA A 45 -1.59 2.41 -0.69
N ALA A 46 -2.17 2.22 0.49
CA ALA A 46 -2.43 3.32 1.40
C ALA A 46 -2.15 2.87 2.81
N ARG A 47 -1.45 3.67 3.60
CA ARG A 47 -1.26 3.44 5.04
C ARG A 47 -2.13 4.41 5.81
N THR A 48 -2.73 3.94 6.89
CA THR A 48 -3.39 4.81 7.88
C THR A 48 -2.43 5.88 8.39
N HIS A 49 -2.94 7.06 8.74
CA HIS A 49 -2.16 8.15 9.32
C HIS A 49 -1.47 7.74 10.62
N GLN A 50 -2.10 6.88 11.43
CA GLN A 50 -1.49 6.28 12.63
C GLN A 50 -0.40 5.23 12.34
N GLY A 51 -0.21 4.84 11.07
CA GLY A 51 0.83 3.90 10.67
C GLY A 51 0.62 2.44 11.08
N THR A 52 -0.60 2.04 11.44
CA THR A 52 -0.90 0.69 11.97
C THR A 52 -1.46 -0.28 10.94
N VAL A 53 -2.13 0.22 9.91
CA VAL A 53 -2.79 -0.59 8.87
C VAL A 53 -2.32 -0.16 7.49
N LEU A 54 -2.12 -1.14 6.62
CA LEU A 54 -1.84 -0.96 5.21
C LEU A 54 -2.99 -1.54 4.39
N SER A 55 -3.47 -0.75 3.44
CA SER A 55 -4.34 -1.19 2.36
C SER A 55 -3.54 -1.37 1.08
N THR A 56 -3.89 -2.38 0.30
CA THR A 56 -3.45 -2.55 -1.09
C THR A 56 -4.66 -2.86 -1.95
N VAL A 57 -4.67 -2.34 -3.17
CA VAL A 57 -5.71 -2.62 -4.17
C VAL A 57 -5.11 -3.14 -5.46
N ASP A 58 -5.87 -3.91 -6.22
CA ASP A 58 -5.38 -4.61 -7.41
C ASP A 58 -6.25 -4.48 -8.67
N THR A 59 -5.71 -4.98 -9.78
CA THR A 59 -6.34 -5.00 -11.11
C THR A 59 -7.61 -5.86 -11.22
N PHE A 60 -7.93 -6.68 -10.21
CA PHE A 60 -9.15 -7.51 -10.18
C PHE A 60 -10.25 -6.94 -9.27
N GLY A 61 -10.03 -5.73 -8.75
CA GLY A 61 -11.02 -5.04 -7.91
C GLY A 61 -10.98 -5.46 -6.45
N ARG A 62 -9.91 -6.13 -6.02
CA ARG A 62 -9.77 -6.55 -4.62
C ARG A 62 -9.06 -5.49 -3.81
N MET A 63 -9.47 -5.38 -2.56
CA MET A 63 -8.86 -4.57 -1.52
C MET A 63 -8.42 -5.48 -0.39
N ARG A 64 -7.16 -5.37 0.02
CA ARG A 64 -6.60 -6.14 1.14
C ARG A 64 -6.11 -5.22 2.24
N LEU A 65 -6.40 -5.56 3.48
CA LEU A 65 -5.94 -4.87 4.67
C LEU A 65 -4.95 -5.74 5.46
N TRP A 66 -3.82 -5.14 5.82
CA TRP A 66 -2.70 -5.77 6.51
C TRP A 66 -2.32 -4.96 7.75
N ARG A 67 -1.65 -5.59 8.73
CA ARG A 67 -0.91 -4.82 9.75
C ARG A 67 0.30 -4.18 9.09
N TYR A 68 0.60 -2.94 9.46
CA TYR A 68 1.79 -2.23 9.00
C TYR A 68 2.87 -2.22 10.10
N PRO A 69 4.16 -2.44 9.77
CA PRO A 69 4.67 -2.83 8.45
C PRO A 69 4.31 -4.29 8.11
N CYS A 70 4.08 -4.56 6.82
CA CYS A 70 3.79 -5.86 6.26
C CYS A 70 5.05 -6.45 5.60
N ILE A 71 5.89 -7.11 6.39
CA ILE A 71 7.20 -7.63 5.93
C ILE A 71 7.19 -9.14 5.68
N GLY A 72 6.42 -9.91 6.47
CA GLY A 72 6.41 -11.36 6.38
C GLY A 72 5.69 -11.87 5.13
N ALA A 73 6.29 -12.83 4.41
CA ALA A 73 5.70 -13.44 3.22
C ALA A 73 4.35 -14.13 3.49
N ASP A 74 4.16 -14.64 4.71
CA ASP A 74 2.92 -15.28 5.16
C ASP A 74 2.02 -14.35 5.98
N ALA A 75 2.18 -13.03 5.84
CA ALA A 75 1.30 -12.08 6.52
C ALA A 75 -0.18 -12.45 6.27
N ALA A 76 -1.01 -12.23 7.28
CA ALA A 76 -2.45 -12.39 7.14
C ALA A 76 -3.06 -11.08 6.66
N CYS A 77 -4.03 -11.17 5.75
CA CYS A 77 -4.87 -10.04 5.37
C CYS A 77 -6.35 -10.35 5.49
N ALA A 78 -7.12 -9.28 5.64
CA ALA A 78 -8.53 -9.30 5.31
C ALA A 78 -8.68 -8.85 3.85
N GLU A 79 -9.28 -9.69 3.00
CA GLU A 79 -9.55 -9.40 1.60
C GLU A 79 -11.03 -9.10 1.39
N TYR A 80 -11.31 -8.09 0.58
CA TYR A 80 -12.65 -7.66 0.19
C TYR A 80 -12.71 -7.42 -1.31
N ARG A 81 -13.87 -7.69 -1.91
CA ARG A 81 -14.17 -7.20 -3.26
C ARG A 81 -14.66 -5.76 -3.16
N ALA A 82 -13.86 -4.82 -3.64
CA ALA A 82 -14.17 -3.39 -3.63
C ALA A 82 -14.89 -2.97 -4.91
N HIS A 83 -14.47 -3.47 -6.07
CA HIS A 83 -15.00 -3.09 -7.38
C HIS A 83 -15.31 -4.32 -8.25
N GLY A 84 -16.07 -4.12 -9.33
CA GLY A 84 -16.35 -5.14 -10.35
C GLY A 84 -15.12 -5.42 -11.20
N GLY A 85 -14.57 -4.34 -11.79
CA GLY A 85 -13.29 -4.30 -12.49
C GLY A 85 -12.12 -3.88 -11.59
N GLY A 86 -11.03 -3.43 -12.21
CA GLY A 86 -9.80 -3.06 -11.51
C GLY A 86 -9.98 -1.88 -10.57
N CYS A 87 -9.35 -1.94 -9.40
CA CYS A 87 -9.30 -0.81 -8.48
C CYS A 87 -8.06 0.02 -8.79
N SER A 88 -8.19 1.33 -8.97
CA SER A 88 -7.12 2.23 -9.41
C SER A 88 -6.48 3.03 -8.28
N ASN A 89 -7.21 3.30 -7.21
CA ASN A 89 -6.72 4.12 -6.10
C ASN A 89 -7.35 3.74 -4.76
N ALA A 90 -6.65 4.06 -3.67
CA ALA A 90 -7.08 3.85 -2.30
C ALA A 90 -6.52 4.97 -1.39
N VAL A 91 -7.33 5.49 -0.47
CA VAL A 91 -6.89 6.48 0.52
C VAL A 91 -7.68 6.38 1.83
N PHE A 92 -6.99 6.42 2.96
CA PHE A 92 -7.64 6.52 4.26
C PHE A 92 -8.06 7.96 4.54
N LEU A 93 -9.29 8.13 5.03
CA LEU A 93 -9.73 9.41 5.58
C LEU A 93 -8.91 9.78 6.81
N ILE A 94 -8.97 11.05 7.20
CA ILE A 94 -8.10 11.64 8.23
C ILE A 94 -8.22 10.97 9.60
N ASP A 95 -9.35 10.33 9.89
CA ASP A 95 -9.62 9.63 11.15
C ASP A 95 -9.28 8.13 11.12
N ASP A 96 -8.72 7.65 10.01
CA ASP A 96 -8.40 6.24 9.75
C ASP A 96 -9.60 5.28 9.85
N GLN A 97 -10.84 5.78 9.93
CA GLN A 97 -12.03 4.93 10.08
C GLN A 97 -12.59 4.46 8.74
N THR A 98 -12.31 5.20 7.66
CA THR A 98 -12.85 4.92 6.33
C THR A 98 -11.75 4.89 5.29
N LEU A 99 -11.80 3.88 4.42
CA LEU A 99 -10.96 3.75 3.25
C LEU A 99 -11.79 4.03 2.00
N LEU A 100 -11.43 5.06 1.26
CA LEU A 100 -12.03 5.36 -0.05
C LEU A 100 -11.25 4.64 -1.14
N THR A 101 -11.96 4.03 -2.08
CA THR A 101 -11.37 3.41 -3.26
C THR A 101 -12.08 3.84 -4.53
N THR A 102 -11.33 3.91 -5.63
CA THR A 102 -11.88 4.18 -6.97
C THR A 102 -11.49 3.04 -7.89
N GLY A 103 -12.38 2.68 -8.81
CA GLY A 103 -12.15 1.57 -9.71
C GLY A 103 -13.00 1.66 -10.98
N GLU A 104 -12.79 0.69 -11.83
CA GLU A 104 -13.49 0.51 -13.10
C GLU A 104 -14.72 -0.39 -12.90
N LEU A 105 -15.69 -0.27 -13.80
CA LEU A 105 -16.89 -1.10 -13.84
C LEU A 105 -16.57 -2.54 -14.26
#